data_AF-A0A3D4DXI2-F1
#
_entry.id   AF-A0A3D4DXI2-F1
#
_cell.length_a   1.000
_cell.length_b   1.000
_cell.length_c   1.000
_cell.angle_alpha   90.00
_cell.angle_beta   90.00
_cell.angle_gamma   90.00
#
_symmetry.space_group_name_H-M   'P 1'
#
loop_
_entity.id
_entity.type
_entity.pdbx_description
1 polymer ?
#
loop_
_entity_poly.entity_id
_entity_poly.type
_entity_poly.pdbx_seq_one_letter_code
_entity_poly.pdbx_strand_id
1 'polypeptide(L)'
;FQFLLLDWPAEKVRAMVDRAGARGVELKWFGGAEPTGFTSRYDSWRYAPSDRMPQTDRVLAGLIDLRLPLTFSLEDCALIARIIKAEVAAVFQAGF
;
A
#
# COMPACT_ATOMS: atom_id res chain seq x y z
N PHE A 1 -10.19 -1.01 -1.99
CA PHE A 1 -9.60 -0.95 -3.33
C PHE A 1 -8.13 -1.28 -3.18
N GLN A 2 -7.58 -2.12 -4.05
CA GLN A 2 -6.18 -2.54 -3.97
C GLN A 2 -5.46 -2.22 -5.28
N PHE A 3 -4.17 -1.89 -5.16
CA PHE A 3 -3.27 -1.73 -6.29
C PHE A 3 -1.87 -2.21 -5.91
N LEU A 4 -1.05 -2.46 -6.94
CA LEU A 4 0.24 -3.13 -6.78
C LEU A 4 1.37 -2.25 -7.31
N LEU A 5 2.34 -1.97 -6.45
CA LEU A 5 3.62 -1.34 -6.79
C LEU A 5 4.69 -2.44 -6.89
N LEU A 6 4.48 -3.37 -7.84
CA LEU A 6 5.30 -4.58 -7.94
C LEU A 6 6.78 -4.22 -8.14
N ASP A 7 7.65 -4.86 -7.36
CA ASP A 7 9.10 -4.72 -7.41
C ASP A 7 9.63 -3.30 -7.13
N TRP A 8 8.80 -2.42 -6.56
CA TRP A 8 9.30 -1.14 -6.06
C TRP A 8 10.19 -1.35 -4.83
N PRO A 9 11.29 -0.59 -4.69
CA PRO A 9 12.05 -0.53 -3.46
C PRO A 9 11.17 -0.12 -2.27
N ALA A 10 11.40 -0.72 -1.10
CA ALA A 10 10.63 -0.46 0.11
C ALA A 10 10.63 1.02 0.51
N GLU A 11 11.72 1.73 0.24
CA GLU A 11 11.86 3.17 0.45
C GLU A 11 10.87 3.96 -0.41
N LYS A 12 10.72 3.58 -1.69
CA LYS A 12 9.77 4.21 -2.61
C LYS A 12 8.33 3.93 -2.21
N VAL A 13 8.00 2.70 -1.82
CA VAL A 13 6.64 2.37 -1.37
C VAL A 13 6.27 3.17 -0.12
N ARG A 14 7.15 3.20 0.88
CA ARG A 14 6.97 4.00 2.09
C ARG A 14 6.83 5.50 1.78
N ALA A 15 7.70 6.06 0.95
CA ALA A 15 7.61 7.45 0.53
C ALA A 15 6.28 7.77 -0.17
N MET A 16 5.77 6.87 -1.02
CA MET A 16 4.46 7.03 -1.67
C MET A 16 3.32 7.06 -0.64
N VAL A 17 3.32 6.12 0.31
CA VAL A 17 2.32 6.02 1.38
C VAL A 17 2.34 7.25 2.28
N ASP A 18 3.52 7.68 2.73
CA ASP A 18 3.68 8.85 3.60
C ASP A 18 3.21 10.14 2.91
N ARG A 19 3.54 10.30 1.62
CA ARG A 19 3.10 11.46 0.83
C ARG A 19 1.59 11.47 0.58
N ALA A 20 0.98 10.32 0.33
CA ALA A 20 -0.47 10.21 0.21
C ALA A 20 -1.16 10.53 1.56
N GLY A 21 -0.61 9.99 2.66
CA GLY A 21 -1.08 10.23 4.03
C GLY A 21 -1.01 11.70 4.42
N ALA A 22 0.07 12.41 4.07
CA ALA A 22 0.22 13.85 4.28
C ALA A 22 -0.86 14.69 3.56
N ARG A 23 -1.55 14.11 2.56
CA ARG A 23 -2.66 14.72 1.83
C ARG A 23 -4.04 14.18 2.26
N GLY A 24 -4.08 13.44 3.36
CA GLY A 24 -5.32 12.87 3.91
C GLY A 24 -5.78 11.56 3.26
N VAL A 25 -4.98 10.95 2.38
CA VAL A 25 -5.29 9.65 1.78
C VAL A 25 -4.55 8.56 2.54
N GLU A 26 -5.25 7.93 3.48
CA GLU A 26 -4.69 6.87 4.31
C GLU A 26 -4.61 5.55 3.53
N LEU A 27 -3.39 5.11 3.22
CA LEU A 27 -3.11 3.86 2.53
C LEU A 27 -2.50 2.84 3.50
N LYS A 28 -2.84 1.57 3.33
CA LYS A 28 -2.27 0.46 4.10
C LYS A 28 -1.37 -0.38 3.21
N TRP A 29 -0.12 -0.51 3.64
CA TRP A 29 0.92 -1.24 2.90
C TRP A 29 1.26 -2.55 3.61
N PHE A 30 1.24 -3.65 2.86
CA PHE A 30 1.51 -4.98 3.40
C PHE A 30 3.00 -5.30 3.55
N GLY A 31 3.88 -4.61 2.82
CA GLY A 31 5.32 -4.84 2.85
C GLY A 31 6.06 -4.21 4.03
N GLY A 32 5.35 -3.53 4.94
CA GLY A 32 5.92 -3.03 6.18
C GLY A 32 6.43 -4.17 7.06
N ALA A 33 7.53 -3.91 7.80
CA ALA A 33 8.10 -4.89 8.72
C ALA A 33 7.09 -5.34 9.78
N GLU A 34 6.32 -4.38 10.30
CA GLU A 34 5.23 -4.63 11.25
C GLU A 34 3.87 -4.40 10.59
N PRO A 35 2.88 -5.30 10.78
CA PRO A 35 1.54 -5.11 10.25
C PRO A 35 0.85 -3.92 10.94
N THR A 36 0.17 -3.08 10.15
CA THR A 36 -0.57 -1.91 10.64
C THR A 36 -2.04 -2.04 10.26
N GLY A 37 -2.93 -1.90 11.26
CA GLY A 37 -4.37 -2.09 11.05
C GLY A 37 -4.69 -3.51 10.56
N PHE A 38 -5.07 -3.64 9.30
CA PHE A 38 -5.53 -4.91 8.71
C PHE A 38 -4.53 -5.55 7.72
N THR A 39 -3.25 -5.17 7.77
CA THR A 39 -2.21 -5.71 6.88
C THR A 39 -1.51 -6.96 7.45
N SER A 40 -2.26 -7.82 8.14
CA SER A 40 -1.69 -9.06 8.69
C SER A 40 -1.19 -9.98 7.58
N ARG A 41 -0.03 -10.60 7.80
CA ARG A 41 0.65 -11.52 6.87
C ARG A 41 0.83 -12.89 7.51
N TYR A 42 1.00 -13.91 6.67
CA TYR A 42 1.11 -15.31 7.12
C TYR A 42 2.29 -15.52 8.10
N ASP A 43 3.39 -14.79 7.92
CA ASP A 43 4.57 -14.84 8.80
C ASP A 43 4.34 -14.23 10.19
N SER A 44 3.23 -13.50 10.38
CA SER A 44 2.79 -12.97 11.68
C SER A 44 1.81 -13.89 12.42
N TRP A 45 1.29 -14.94 11.78
CA TRP A 45 0.25 -15.80 12.36
C TRP A 45 0.85 -16.87 13.28
N ARG A 46 0.44 -16.87 14.55
CA ARG A 46 0.82 -17.92 15.51
C ARG A 46 -0.07 -19.17 15.45
N TYR A 47 -1.29 -19.03 14.93
CA TYR A 47 -2.31 -20.07 14.95
C TYR A 47 -2.38 -20.88 13.64
N ALA A 48 -1.64 -20.48 12.61
CA ALA A 48 -1.64 -21.11 11.30
C ALA A 48 -0.19 -21.22 10.80
N PRO A 49 0.55 -22.28 11.19
CA PRO A 49 1.89 -22.53 10.70
C PRO A 49 1.89 -22.57 9.18
N SER A 50 2.91 -21.97 8.56
CA SER A 50 3.02 -21.86 7.12
C SER A 50 4.48 -21.90 6.69
N ASP A 51 4.72 -22.54 5.54
CA ASP A 51 6.02 -22.51 4.87
C ASP A 51 6.28 -21.14 4.23
N ARG A 52 7.54 -20.82 3.97
CA ARG A 52 7.92 -19.60 3.27
C ARG A 52 7.34 -19.60 1.85
N MET A 53 6.74 -18.49 1.46
CA MET A 53 6.11 -18.32 0.14
C MET A 53 6.72 -17.11 -0.59
N PRO A 54 7.89 -17.25 -1.24
CA PRO A 54 8.61 -16.13 -1.85
C PRO A 54 7.81 -15.36 -2.90
N GLN A 55 6.93 -16.04 -3.64
CA GLN A 55 6.04 -15.39 -4.62
C GLN A 55 4.99 -14.52 -3.93
N THR A 56 4.42 -15.01 -2.82
CA THR A 56 3.51 -14.23 -1.96
C THR A 56 4.23 -13.04 -1.35
N ASP A 57 5.46 -13.25 -0.84
CA ASP A 57 6.28 -12.19 -0.24
C ASP A 57 6.53 -11.05 -1.23
N ARG A 58 6.88 -11.38 -2.48
CA ARG A 58 7.08 -10.41 -3.55
C ARG A 58 5.84 -9.57 -3.82
N VAL A 59 4.65 -10.18 -3.83
CA VAL A 59 3.39 -9.45 -4.03
C VAL A 59 3.06 -8.59 -2.82
N LEU A 60 3.16 -9.13 -1.60
CA LEU A 60 2.86 -8.40 -0.37
C LEU A 60 3.80 -7.21 -0.16
N ALA A 61 5.06 -7.32 -0.60
CA ALA A 61 6.03 -6.23 -0.56
C ALA A 61 5.57 -4.97 -1.33
N GLY A 62 4.74 -5.10 -2.36
CA GLY A 62 4.21 -3.98 -3.14
C GLY A 62 2.70 -3.76 -3.01
N LEU A 63 1.99 -4.58 -2.24
CA LEU A 63 0.52 -4.53 -2.16
C LEU A 63 0.05 -3.38 -1.28
N ILE A 64 -0.80 -2.53 -1.85
CA ILE A 64 -1.44 -1.40 -1.17
C ILE A 64 -2.95 -1.63 -1.14
N ASP A 65 -3.57 -1.34 0.01
CA ASP A 65 -5.01 -1.30 0.18
C ASP A 65 -5.48 0.08 0.66
N LEU A 66 -6.62 0.51 0.13
CA LEU A 66 -7.42 1.62 0.61
C LEU A 66 -8.80 1.10 1.01
N ARG A 67 -9.19 1.33 2.26
CA ARG A 67 -10.59 1.21 2.66
C ARG A 67 -11.37 2.36 2.05
N LEU A 68 -12.36 2.05 1.23
CA LEU A 68 -13.22 3.03 0.59
C LEU A 68 -14.59 2.99 1.29
N PRO A 69 -14.92 3.97 2.14
CA PRO A 69 -16.22 4.04 2.79
C PRO A 69 -17.35 4.13 1.77
N LEU A 70 -18.47 3.46 2.05
CA LEU A 70 -19.67 3.52 1.20
C LEU A 70 -20.32 4.92 1.19
N THR A 71 -19.92 5.80 2.11
CA THR A 71 -20.39 7.19 2.20
C THR A 71 -19.67 8.13 1.23
N PHE A 72 -18.60 7.69 0.56
CA PHE A 72 -17.87 8.54 -0.38
C PHE A 72 -18.66 8.72 -1.68
N SER A 73 -18.70 9.95 -2.15
CA SER A 73 -19.21 10.28 -3.47
C SER A 73 -18.19 9.90 -4.56
N LEU A 74 -18.64 9.95 -5.82
CA LEU A 74 -17.73 9.80 -6.96
C LEU A 74 -16.70 10.94 -7.04
N GLU A 75 -17.04 12.14 -6.56
CA GLU A 75 -16.12 13.27 -6.52
C GLU A 75 -15.00 13.04 -5.50
N ASP A 76 -15.32 12.49 -4.33
CA ASP A 76 -14.34 12.07 -3.32
C ASP A 76 -13.39 11.01 -3.90
N CYS A 77 -13.96 10.00 -4.58
CA CYS A 77 -13.18 8.95 -5.24
C CYS A 77 -12.25 9.53 -6.31
N ALA A 78 -12.74 10.49 -7.10
CA ALA A 78 -11.94 11.16 -8.12
C ALA A 78 -10.82 12.02 -7.52
N LEU A 79 -11.04 12.64 -6.36
CA LEU A 79 -10.01 13.37 -5.63
C LEU A 79 -8.93 12.41 -5.12
N ILE A 80 -9.32 11.31 -4.47
CA ILE A 80 -8.40 10.28 -3.97
C ILE A 80 -7.56 9.70 -5.11
N ALA A 81 -8.19 9.34 -6.23
CA ALA A 81 -7.50 8.84 -7.41
C ALA A 81 -6.48 9.85 -7.97
N ARG A 82 -6.82 11.15 -8.00
CA ARG A 82 -5.90 12.22 -8.42
C ARG A 82 -4.70 12.32 -7.48
N ILE A 83 -4.91 12.23 -6.16
CA ILE A 83 -3.84 12.24 -5.17
C ILE A 83 -2.92 11.04 -5.36
N ILE A 84 -3.47 9.83 -5.42
CA ILE A 84 -2.71 8.59 -5.63
C ILE A 84 -1.87 8.67 -6.91
N LYS A 85 -2.49 9.08 -8.03
CA LYS A 85 -1.78 9.22 -9.31
C LYS A 85 -0.62 10.21 -9.23
N ALA A 86 -0.83 11.37 -8.58
CA ALA A 86 0.20 12.39 -8.44
C ALA A 86 1.39 11.88 -7.61
N GLU A 87 1.13 11.22 -6.48
CA GLU A 87 2.23 10.72 -5.63
C GLU A 87 2.97 9.53 -6.25
N VAL A 88 2.27 8.63 -6.95
CA VAL A 88 2.91 7.55 -7.72
C VAL A 88 3.84 8.14 -8.78
N ALA A 89 3.36 9.12 -9.58
CA ALA A 89 4.16 9.74 -10.62
C ALA A 89 5.40 10.44 -10.05
N ALA A 90 5.22 11.20 -8.95
CA ALA A 90 6.32 11.92 -8.30
C ALA A 90 7.41 10.96 -7.77
N VAL A 91 7.04 9.88 -7.08
CA VAL A 91 8.01 8.92 -6.53
C VAL A 91 8.64 8.05 -7.62
N PHE A 92 7.88 7.70 -8.67
CA PHE A 92 8.42 6.95 -9.79
C PHE A 92 9.53 7.74 -10.51
N GLN A 93 9.30 9.04 -10.73
CA GLN A 93 10.25 9.95 -11.39
C GLN A 93 11.40 10.41 -10.48
N ALA A 94 11.25 10.33 -9.16
CA ALA A 94 12.34 10.55 -8.24
C ALA A 94 13.40 9.46 -8.41
N GLY A 95 14.56 9.82 -8.97
CA GLY A 95 15.75 8.97 -8.99
C GLY A 95 16.26 8.79 -7.56
N PHE A 96 16.36 7.54 -7.12
CA PHE A 96 17.06 7.15 -5.91
C PHE A 96 18.20 6.23 -6.32
#